data_AF-A0A8J6MFB4-F1
#
_entry.id   AF-A0A8J6MFB4-F1
#
_cell.length_a   1.000
_cell.length_b   1.000
_cell.length_c   1.000
_cell.angle_alpha   90.00
_cell.angle_beta   90.00
_cell.angle_gamma   90.00
#
_symmetry.space_group_name_H-M   'P 1'
#
loop_
_entity.id
_entity.type
_entity.pdbx_description
1 polymer ?
#
loop_
_entity_poly.entity_id
_entity_poly.type
_entity_poly.pdbx_seq_one_letter_code
_entity_poly.pdbx_strand_id
1 'polypeptide(L)'
;MTWVDLAALAVLVVSAILSFWRGFVREVLGIAAWIGALVAAFALRGTVRPFFAGFVDAPWLADGLAVGSVFLVVLILLTLVVHAIASRVEDSALGGVDRSLGAVFGLARGAFLLVLAYIIAGLLVPQTERWPQAVLDARGLPLVVSGARNVAGLLPADYRPRLAEPPERPLPTQEDLLRPRIAPR
;
A
#
# COMPACT_ATOMS: atom_id res chain seq x y z
N MET A 1 -8.60 -17.76 15.00
CA MET A 1 -8.23 -16.89 13.87
C MET A 1 -9.51 -16.47 13.23
N THR A 2 -9.70 -15.17 13.03
CA THR A 2 -10.93 -14.64 12.45
C THR A 2 -10.88 -14.75 10.93
N TRP A 3 -12.01 -14.56 10.25
CA TRP A 3 -12.00 -14.49 8.77
C TRP A 3 -11.11 -13.33 8.26
N VAL A 4 -10.91 -12.29 9.07
CA VAL A 4 -10.00 -11.17 8.79
C VAL A 4 -8.55 -11.62 8.77
N ASP A 5 -8.14 -12.51 9.68
CA ASP A 5 -6.79 -13.11 9.65
C ASP A 5 -6.58 -13.89 8.34
N LEU A 6 -7.59 -14.64 7.90
CA LEU A 6 -7.52 -15.42 6.65
C LEU A 6 -7.47 -14.50 5.43
N ALA A 7 -8.26 -13.42 5.42
CA ALA A 7 -8.23 -12.42 4.35
C ALA A 7 -6.86 -11.70 4.30
N ALA A 8 -6.30 -11.33 5.45
CA ALA A 8 -4.98 -10.72 5.53
C ALA A 8 -3.88 -11.66 5.01
N LEU A 9 -3.94 -12.94 5.39
CA LEU A 9 -3.04 -13.96 4.86
C LEU A 9 -3.20 -14.13 3.35
N ALA A 10 -4.43 -14.14 2.85
CA ALA A 10 -4.69 -14.22 1.41
C ALA A 10 -4.08 -13.02 0.66
N VAL A 11 -4.22 -11.79 1.19
CA VAL A 11 -3.59 -10.60 0.60
C VAL A 11 -2.07 -10.74 0.54
N LEU A 12 -1.44 -11.21 1.62
CA LEU A 12 0.01 -11.41 1.66
C LEU A 12 0.46 -12.46 0.65
N VAL A 13 -0.19 -13.62 0.62
CA VAL A 13 0.15 -14.74 -0.27
C VAL A 13 -0.08 -14.36 -1.73
N VAL A 14 -1.23 -13.78 -2.06
CA VAL A 14 -1.53 -13.34 -3.44
C VAL A 14 -0.54 -12.27 -3.87
N SER A 15 -0.23 -11.30 -3.01
CA SER A 15 0.75 -10.27 -3.34
C SER A 15 2.13 -10.88 -3.58
N ALA A 16 2.59 -11.81 -2.74
CA ALA A 16 3.86 -12.51 -2.92
C ALA A 16 3.91 -13.32 -4.21
N ILE A 17 2.86 -14.08 -4.54
CA ILE A 17 2.81 -14.90 -5.76
C ILE A 17 2.80 -14.02 -7.02
N LEU A 18 1.99 -12.97 -7.04
CA LEU A 18 1.93 -12.04 -8.17
C LEU A 18 3.29 -11.36 -8.40
N SER A 19 3.96 -10.94 -7.32
CA SER A 19 5.28 -10.31 -7.41
C SER A 19 6.39 -11.30 -7.74
N PHE A 20 6.28 -12.56 -7.30
CA PHE A 20 7.19 -13.63 -7.70
C PHE A 20 7.13 -13.88 -9.22
N TRP A 21 5.93 -13.88 -9.81
CA TRP A 21 5.79 -14.04 -11.26
C TRP A 21 6.25 -12.83 -12.05
N ARG A 22 6.07 -11.62 -11.51
CA ARG A 22 6.47 -10.37 -12.18
C ARG A 22 7.95 -10.05 -12.07
N GLY A 23 8.61 -10.49 -10.99
CA GLY A 23 10.01 -10.15 -10.70
C GLY A 23 10.17 -8.81 -9.97
N PHE A 24 11.20 -8.73 -9.11
CA PHE A 24 11.49 -7.54 -8.30
C PHE A 24 11.81 -6.31 -9.15
N VAL A 25 12.69 -6.44 -10.15
CA VAL A 25 13.13 -5.34 -11.01
C VAL A 25 11.94 -4.70 -11.70
N ARG A 26 11.01 -5.50 -12.22
CA ARG A 26 9.81 -5.01 -12.88
C ARG A 26 8.91 -4.22 -11.92
N GLU A 27 8.79 -4.67 -10.67
CA GLU A 27 7.98 -3.95 -9.67
C GLU A 27 8.61 -2.62 -9.25
N VAL A 28 9.91 -2.62 -8.92
CA VAL A 28 10.61 -1.39 -8.49
C VAL A 28 10.68 -0.36 -9.61
N LEU A 29 11.08 -0.78 -10.82
CA LEU A 29 11.12 0.12 -11.96
C LEU A 29 9.72 0.59 -12.36
N GLY A 30 8.69 -0.23 -12.20
CA GLY A 30 7.30 0.17 -12.42
C GLY A 30 6.86 1.28 -11.48
N ILE A 31 7.20 1.19 -10.18
CA ILE A 31 6.94 2.27 -9.22
C ILE A 31 7.73 3.53 -9.59
N ALA A 32 9.00 3.37 -9.95
CA ALA A 32 9.83 4.49 -10.42
C ALA A 32 9.24 5.15 -11.68
N ALA A 33 8.67 4.37 -12.60
CA ALA A 33 8.01 4.88 -13.81
C ALA A 33 6.77 5.70 -13.47
N TRP A 34 5.93 5.25 -12.53
CA TRP A 34 4.77 6.00 -12.05
C TRP A 34 5.18 7.33 -11.40
N ILE A 35 6.17 7.29 -10.50
CA ILE A 35 6.69 8.50 -9.82
C ILE A 35 7.30 9.45 -10.86
N GLY A 36 8.16 8.94 -11.74
CA GLY A 36 8.81 9.73 -12.78
C GLY A 36 7.82 10.37 -13.75
N ALA A 37 6.77 9.64 -14.15
CA ALA A 37 5.70 10.17 -14.98
C ALA A 37 4.92 11.28 -14.26
N LEU A 38 4.63 11.12 -12.97
CA LEU A 38 3.93 12.14 -12.18
C LEU A 38 4.78 13.41 -12.02
N VAL A 39 6.07 13.26 -11.71
CA VAL A 39 7.02 14.38 -11.60
C VAL A 39 7.11 15.12 -12.94
N ALA A 40 7.28 14.41 -14.06
CA ALA A 40 7.33 15.00 -15.39
C ALA A 40 6.01 15.73 -15.74
N ALA A 41 4.86 15.14 -15.40
CA ALA A 41 3.55 15.72 -15.66
C ALA A 41 3.36 17.08 -14.97
N PHE A 42 3.74 17.19 -13.69
CA PHE A 42 3.68 18.47 -12.99
C PHE A 42 4.74 19.47 -13.45
N ALA A 43 5.95 19.01 -13.77
CA ALA A 43 7.03 19.86 -14.26
C ALA A 43 6.71 20.49 -15.63
N LEU A 44 6.09 19.72 -16.54
CA LEU A 44 5.76 20.15 -17.89
C LEU A 44 4.37 20.77 -18.02
N ARG A 45 3.59 20.86 -16.93
CA ARG A 45 2.22 21.39 -16.98
C ARG A 45 2.15 22.76 -17.66
N GLY A 46 3.05 23.67 -17.31
CA GLY A 46 3.05 25.05 -17.79
C GLY A 46 3.33 25.14 -19.30
N THR A 47 4.17 24.24 -19.79
CA THR A 47 4.54 24.13 -21.21
C THR A 47 3.39 23.55 -22.03
N VAL A 48 2.65 22.58 -21.48
CA VAL A 48 1.62 21.82 -22.22
C VAL A 48 0.22 22.45 -22.11
N ARG A 49 -0.05 23.18 -21.02
CA ARG A 49 -1.33 23.87 -20.80
C ARG A 49 -1.83 24.74 -21.97
N PRO A 50 -0.99 25.55 -22.64
CA PRO A 50 -1.44 26.40 -23.74
C PRO A 50 -2.06 25.63 -24.92
N PHE A 51 -1.65 24.38 -25.13
CA PHE A 51 -2.22 23.53 -26.18
C PHE A 51 -3.67 23.14 -25.91
N PHE A 52 -4.12 23.15 -24.65
CA PHE A 52 -5.50 22.85 -24.26
C PHE A 52 -6.33 24.11 -24.01
N ALA A 53 -5.69 25.24 -23.69
CA ALA A 53 -6.36 26.50 -23.36
C ALA A 53 -7.28 27.03 -24.48
N GLY A 54 -7.03 26.65 -25.75
CA GLY A 54 -7.89 27.01 -26.88
C GLY A 54 -9.10 26.10 -27.09
N PHE A 55 -9.17 24.96 -26.39
CA PHE A 55 -10.24 23.96 -26.55
C PHE A 55 -11.18 23.86 -25.35
N VAL A 56 -10.78 24.40 -24.20
CA VAL A 56 -11.56 24.36 -22.95
C VAL A 56 -11.46 25.67 -22.20
N ASP A 57 -12.61 26.24 -21.86
CA ASP A 57 -12.71 27.52 -21.14
C ASP A 57 -12.34 27.39 -19.65
N ALA A 58 -12.59 26.21 -19.06
CA ALA A 58 -12.36 25.96 -17.64
C ALA A 58 -10.85 25.82 -17.34
N PRO A 59 -10.23 26.74 -16.56
CA PRO A 59 -8.78 26.72 -16.35
C PRO A 59 -8.27 25.44 -15.65
N TRP A 60 -9.04 24.95 -14.68
CA TRP A 60 -8.72 23.72 -13.95
C TRP A 60 -8.78 22.48 -14.86
N LEU A 61 -9.65 22.49 -15.87
CA LEU A 61 -9.77 21.41 -16.84
C LEU A 61 -8.60 21.42 -17.82
N ALA A 62 -8.18 22.59 -18.30
CA ALA A 62 -6.97 22.73 -19.12
C ALA A 62 -5.72 22.26 -18.37
N ASP A 63 -5.59 22.58 -17.08
CA ASP A 63 -4.50 22.08 -16.23
C ASP A 63 -4.55 20.56 -16.06
N GLY A 64 -5.74 20.00 -15.81
CA GLY A 64 -5.95 18.55 -15.71
C GLY A 64 -5.60 17.81 -16.99
N LEU A 65 -5.99 18.34 -18.16
CA LEU A 65 -5.65 17.76 -19.46
C LEU A 65 -4.15 17.85 -19.73
N ALA A 66 -3.49 18.95 -19.39
CA ALA A 66 -2.05 19.10 -19.57
C ALA A 66 -1.27 18.09 -18.72
N VAL A 67 -1.58 18.00 -17.42
CA VAL A 67 -0.94 17.01 -16.53
C VAL A 67 -1.27 15.59 -17.00
N GLY A 68 -2.54 15.29 -17.28
CA GLY A 68 -2.98 13.94 -17.68
C GLY A 68 -2.35 13.45 -18.98
N SER A 69 -2.26 14.31 -19.99
CA SER A 69 -1.64 13.98 -21.28
C SER A 69 -0.14 13.71 -21.15
N VAL A 70 0.60 14.58 -20.46
CA VAL A 70 2.03 14.36 -20.21
C VAL A 70 2.24 13.10 -19.38
N PHE A 71 1.46 12.94 -18.31
CA PHE A 71 1.53 11.77 -17.45
C PHE A 71 1.39 10.48 -18.26
N LEU A 72 0.37 10.39 -19.11
CA LEU A 72 0.11 9.20 -19.91
C LEU A 72 1.24 8.93 -20.92
N VAL A 73 1.69 9.95 -21.64
CA VAL A 73 2.78 9.82 -22.63
C VAL A 73 4.07 9.35 -21.95
N VAL A 74 4.48 10.03 -20.87
CA VAL A 74 5.71 9.67 -20.15
C VAL A 74 5.59 8.30 -19.50
N LEU A 75 4.44 7.97 -18.91
CA LEU A 75 4.21 6.66 -18.31
C LEU A 75 4.33 5.53 -19.34
N ILE A 76 3.76 5.72 -20.55
CA ILE A 76 3.90 4.75 -21.63
C ILE A 76 5.37 4.56 -22.00
N LEU A 77 6.10 5.65 -22.25
CA LEU A 77 7.52 5.59 -22.60
C LEU A 77 8.36 4.89 -21.53
N LEU A 78 8.19 5.28 -20.26
CA LEU A 78 8.90 4.65 -19.15
C LEU A 78 8.52 3.17 -19.02
N THR A 79 7.24 2.82 -19.17
CA THR A 79 6.79 1.41 -19.10
C THR A 79 7.43 0.55 -20.18
N LEU A 80 7.60 1.09 -21.40
CA LEU A 80 8.32 0.38 -22.47
C LEU A 80 9.79 0.14 -22.09
N VAL A 81 10.46 1.15 -21.52
CA VAL A 81 11.84 1.02 -21.02
C VAL A 81 11.91 -0.01 -19.90
N VAL A 82 11.02 0.06 -18.92
CA VAL A 82 10.94 -0.93 -17.82
C VAL A 82 10.75 -2.33 -18.37
N HIS A 83 9.85 -2.51 -19.34
CA HIS A 83 9.61 -3.82 -19.95
C HIS A 83 10.88 -4.37 -20.61
N ALA A 84 11.60 -3.55 -21.37
CA ALA A 84 12.83 -3.95 -22.03
C ALA A 84 14.00 -4.22 -21.08
N ILE A 85 14.06 -3.55 -19.92
CA ILE A 85 15.08 -3.81 -18.90
C ILE A 85 14.73 -5.09 -18.12
N ALA A 86 13.49 -5.20 -17.67
CA ALA A 86 13.03 -6.34 -16.88
C ALA A 86 13.12 -7.65 -17.66
N SER A 87 12.78 -7.67 -18.96
CA SER A 87 12.91 -8.87 -19.79
C SER A 87 14.36 -9.36 -19.86
N ARG A 88 15.33 -8.44 -19.99
CA ARG A 88 16.77 -8.81 -19.99
C ARG A 88 17.23 -9.41 -18.66
N VAL A 89 16.67 -8.96 -17.53
CA VAL A 89 16.99 -9.54 -16.23
C VAL A 89 16.38 -10.92 -16.09
N GLU A 90 15.12 -11.09 -16.52
CA GLU A 90 14.41 -12.36 -16.52
C GLU A 90 15.12 -13.43 -17.37
N ASP A 91 15.67 -13.05 -18.53
CA ASP A 91 16.41 -13.94 -19.45
C ASP A 91 17.85 -14.26 -18.98
N SER A 92 18.34 -13.57 -17.96
CA SER A 92 19.70 -13.74 -17.44
C SER A 92 19.78 -14.82 -16.34
N ALA A 93 21.00 -15.19 -15.95
CA ALA A 93 21.23 -16.06 -14.79
C ALA A 93 20.65 -15.50 -13.47
N LEU A 94 20.33 -14.20 -13.42
CA LEU A 94 19.74 -13.55 -12.26
C LEU A 94 18.22 -13.69 -12.18
N GLY A 95 17.54 -14.22 -13.21
CA GLY A 95 16.08 -14.30 -13.24
C GLY A 95 15.47 -15.05 -12.05
N GLY A 96 16.14 -16.10 -11.57
CA GLY A 96 15.71 -16.83 -10.36
C GLY A 96 15.80 -15.98 -9.07
N VAL A 97 16.86 -15.17 -8.94
CA VAL A 97 17.06 -14.26 -7.81
C VAL A 97 16.07 -13.10 -7.88
N ASP A 98 15.82 -12.55 -9.07
CA ASP A 98 14.86 -11.48 -9.27
C ASP A 98 13.43 -11.88 -8.84
N ARG A 99 13.02 -13.12 -9.16
CA ARG A 99 11.71 -13.65 -8.75
C ARG A 99 11.61 -13.86 -7.24
N SER A 100 12.66 -14.38 -6.60
CA SER A 100 12.66 -14.59 -5.15
C SER A 100 12.63 -13.28 -4.36
N LEU A 101 13.41 -12.28 -4.81
CA LEU A 101 13.30 -10.91 -4.30
C LEU A 101 11.91 -10.32 -4.57
N GLY A 102 11.31 -10.66 -5.71
CA GLY A 102 9.94 -10.27 -6.05
C GLY A 102 8.93 -10.79 -5.02
N ALA A 103 9.06 -12.03 -4.58
CA ALA A 103 8.19 -12.59 -3.53
C ALA A 103 8.32 -11.81 -2.20
N VAL A 104 9.55 -11.50 -1.77
CA VAL A 104 9.81 -10.73 -0.53
C VAL A 104 9.24 -9.32 -0.64
N PHE A 105 9.45 -8.66 -1.77
CA PHE A 105 8.88 -7.35 -2.04
C PHE A 105 7.34 -7.41 -2.07
N GLY A 106 6.76 -8.45 -2.67
CA GLY A 106 5.32 -8.69 -2.69
C GLY A 106 4.73 -8.88 -1.29
N LEU A 107 5.44 -9.56 -0.38
CA LEU A 107 5.04 -9.64 1.03
C LEU A 107 5.05 -8.27 1.71
N ALA A 108 6.12 -7.49 1.52
CA ALA A 108 6.21 -6.14 2.06
C ALA A 108 5.09 -5.24 1.53
N ARG A 109 4.81 -5.30 0.22
CA ARG A 109 3.68 -4.60 -0.41
C ARG A 109 2.34 -5.05 0.16
N GLY A 110 2.12 -6.36 0.31
CA GLY A 110 0.91 -6.91 0.89
C GLY A 110 0.69 -6.39 2.33
N ALA A 111 1.75 -6.38 3.14
CA ALA A 111 1.70 -5.83 4.50
C ALA A 111 1.40 -4.32 4.48
N PHE A 112 2.01 -3.57 3.57
CA PHE A 112 1.72 -2.15 3.37
C PHE A 112 0.26 -1.91 2.99
N LEU A 113 -0.32 -2.73 2.11
CA LEU A 113 -1.74 -2.64 1.73
C LEU A 113 -2.66 -2.88 2.94
N LEU A 114 -2.32 -3.81 3.84
CA LEU A 114 -3.09 -4.04 5.06
C LEU A 114 -3.04 -2.83 6.01
N VAL A 115 -1.86 -2.22 6.17
CA VAL A 115 -1.68 -0.98 6.93
C VAL A 115 -2.50 0.15 6.34
N LEU A 116 -2.43 0.33 5.01
CA LEU A 116 -3.19 1.35 4.30
C LEU A 116 -4.70 1.13 4.45
N ALA A 117 -5.17 -0.12 4.33
CA ALA A 117 -6.57 -0.47 4.53
C ALA A 117 -7.06 -0.13 5.94
N TYR A 118 -6.25 -0.40 6.97
CA TYR A 118 -6.56 -0.03 8.34
C TYR A 118 -6.63 1.50 8.54
N ILE A 119 -5.69 2.26 7.97
CA ILE A 119 -5.72 3.74 8.04
C ILE A 119 -7.00 4.27 7.37
N ILE A 120 -7.32 3.78 6.17
CA ILE A 120 -8.54 4.17 5.45
C ILE A 120 -9.79 3.80 6.25
N ALA A 121 -9.84 2.60 6.84
CA ALA A 121 -10.95 2.17 7.68
C ALA A 121 -11.14 3.08 8.89
N GLY A 122 -10.05 3.50 9.55
CA GLY A 122 -10.08 4.46 10.65
C GLY A 122 -10.54 5.87 10.24
N LEU A 123 -10.21 6.31 9.03
CA LEU A 123 -10.68 7.58 8.49
C LEU A 123 -12.18 7.54 8.15
N LEU A 124 -12.68 6.40 7.65
CA LEU A 124 -14.10 6.23 7.30
C LEU A 124 -14.98 5.97 8.52
N VAL A 125 -14.49 5.18 9.49
CA VAL A 125 -15.21 4.81 10.71
C VAL A 125 -14.29 5.02 11.93
N PRO A 126 -14.22 6.25 12.47
CA PRO A 126 -13.31 6.57 13.57
C PRO A 126 -13.63 5.88 14.90
N GLN A 127 -14.88 5.44 15.09
CA GLN A 127 -15.34 4.80 16.33
C GLN A 127 -15.02 3.30 16.31
N THR A 128 -13.88 2.91 16.90
CA THR A 128 -13.41 1.52 16.92
C THR A 128 -14.35 0.55 17.64
N GLU A 129 -15.15 1.03 18.59
CA GLU A 129 -16.19 0.24 19.27
C GLU A 129 -17.25 -0.32 18.29
N ARG A 130 -17.47 0.35 17.17
CA ARG A 130 -18.43 -0.06 16.13
C ARG A 130 -17.83 -1.02 15.12
N TRP A 131 -16.54 -1.34 15.24
CA TRP A 131 -15.89 -2.23 14.29
C TRP A 131 -16.38 -3.67 14.48
N PRO A 132 -16.42 -4.48 13.41
CA PRO A 132 -16.78 -5.89 13.55
C PRO A 132 -15.83 -6.60 14.53
N GLN A 133 -16.39 -7.42 15.43
CA GLN A 133 -15.61 -8.18 16.42
C GLN A 133 -14.50 -9.01 15.77
N ALA A 134 -14.74 -9.54 14.56
CA ALA A 134 -13.74 -10.26 13.79
C ALA A 134 -12.47 -9.45 13.45
N VAL A 135 -12.56 -8.11 13.38
CA VAL A 135 -11.39 -7.23 13.19
C VAL A 135 -10.67 -7.02 14.51
N LEU A 136 -11.42 -6.76 15.59
CA LEU A 136 -10.87 -6.53 16.93
C LEU A 136 -10.18 -7.79 17.51
N ASP A 137 -10.68 -8.97 17.15
CA ASP A 137 -10.13 -10.26 17.56
C ASP A 137 -9.01 -10.76 16.63
N ALA A 138 -8.76 -10.08 15.51
CA ALA A 138 -7.74 -10.49 14.56
C ALA A 138 -6.36 -10.49 15.22
N ARG A 139 -5.62 -11.58 15.04
CA ARG A 139 -4.26 -11.74 15.60
C ARG A 139 -3.26 -10.83 14.88
N GLY A 140 -3.49 -10.52 13.61
CA GLY A 140 -2.66 -9.60 12.84
C GLY A 140 -2.85 -8.13 13.21
N LEU A 141 -3.91 -7.77 13.94
CA LEU A 141 -4.26 -6.37 14.22
C LEU A 141 -3.12 -5.59 14.90
N PRO A 142 -2.44 -6.09 15.96
CA PRO A 142 -1.38 -5.32 16.63
C PRO A 142 -0.19 -4.98 15.70
N LEU A 143 0.13 -5.88 14.75
CA LEU A 143 1.18 -5.66 13.76
C LEU A 143 0.76 -4.56 12.76
N VAL A 144 -0.49 -4.62 12.29
CA VAL A 144 -1.05 -3.62 11.36
C VAL A 144 -1.13 -2.24 12.02
N VAL A 145 -1.58 -2.16 13.27
CA VAL A 145 -1.63 -0.90 14.05
C VAL A 145 -0.23 -0.33 14.24
N SER A 146 0.74 -1.17 14.59
CA SER A 146 2.14 -0.73 14.75
C SER A 146 2.72 -0.23 13.44
N GLY A 147 2.44 -0.92 12.33
CA GLY A 147 2.78 -0.45 10.99
C GLY A 147 2.13 0.90 10.65
N ALA A 148 0.85 1.08 10.98
CA ALA A 148 0.13 2.33 10.76
C ALA A 148 0.73 3.49 11.57
N ARG A 149 1.13 3.26 12.82
CA ARG A 149 1.84 4.26 13.63
C ARG A 149 3.19 4.65 13.03
N ASN A 150 3.96 3.67 12.54
CA ASN A 150 5.24 3.94 11.88
C ASN A 150 5.03 4.78 10.61
N VAL A 151 4.05 4.42 9.76
CA VAL A 151 3.73 5.18 8.54
C VAL A 151 3.24 6.59 8.88
N ALA A 152 2.35 6.73 9.86
CA ALA A 152 1.85 8.04 10.30
C ALA A 152 2.97 8.91 10.90
N GLY A 153 3.97 8.30 11.54
CA GLY A 153 5.14 9.00 12.08
C GLY A 153 6.03 9.66 11.01
N LEU A 154 6.04 9.12 9.78
CA LEU A 154 6.78 9.68 8.65
C LEU A 154 6.10 10.91 8.03
N LEU A 155 4.82 11.11 8.31
CA LEU A 155 4.06 12.25 7.80
C LEU A 155 4.32 13.52 8.64
N PRO A 156 4.38 14.70 8.00
CA PRO A 156 4.40 15.98 8.72
C PRO A 156 3.20 16.10 9.64
N ALA A 157 3.35 16.82 10.75
CA ALA A 157 2.34 16.91 11.80
C ALA A 157 0.94 17.30 11.27
N ASP A 158 0.89 18.18 10.27
CA ASP A 158 -0.35 18.68 9.66
C ASP A 158 -1.14 17.63 8.87
N TYR A 159 -0.49 16.54 8.45
CA TYR A 159 -1.09 15.48 7.62
C TYR A 159 -1.22 14.14 8.34
N ARG A 160 -0.98 14.09 9.66
CA ARG A 160 -1.06 12.83 10.41
C ARG A 160 -2.52 12.38 10.54
N PRO A 161 -2.88 11.18 10.03
CA PRO A 161 -4.22 10.66 10.23
C PRO A 161 -4.43 10.36 11.71
N ARG A 162 -5.63 10.66 12.23
CA ARG A 162 -6.03 10.20 13.56
C ARG A 162 -6.25 8.70 13.49
N LEU A 163 -5.31 7.93 14.03
CA LEU A 163 -5.38 6.47 14.02
C LEU A 163 -6.48 5.99 14.96
N ALA A 164 -7.23 5.01 14.50
CA ALA A 164 -8.35 4.42 15.22
C ALA A 164 -7.82 3.39 16.23
N GLU A 165 -7.51 3.82 17.45
CA GLU A 165 -6.92 2.93 18.46
C GLU A 165 -7.92 1.80 18.82
N PRO A 166 -7.50 0.51 18.72
CA PRO A 166 -8.32 -0.59 19.17
C PRO A 166 -8.63 -0.44 20.67
N PRO A 167 -9.82 -0.86 21.13
CA PRO A 167 -10.12 -0.89 22.56
C PRO A 167 -9.06 -1.73 23.28
N GLU A 168 -8.50 -1.20 24.37
CA GLU A 168 -7.51 -1.90 25.17
C GLU A 168 -8.08 -3.24 25.62
N ARG A 169 -7.41 -4.35 25.27
CA ARG A 169 -7.76 -5.64 25.88
C ARG A 169 -7.42 -5.56 27.36
N PRO A 170 -8.38 -5.75 28.28
CA PRO A 170 -8.08 -5.75 29.70
C PRO A 170 -6.97 -6.76 29.98
N LEU A 171 -5.89 -6.32 30.61
CA LEU A 171 -4.88 -7.24 31.12
C LEU A 171 -5.58 -8.17 32.12
N PRO A 172 -5.35 -9.49 32.07
CA PRO A 172 -5.88 -10.38 33.09
C PRO A 172 -5.43 -9.86 34.45
N THR A 173 -6.40 -9.62 35.32
CA THR A 173 -6.13 -9.04 36.65
C THR A 173 -5.21 -10.00 37.40
N GLN A 174 -4.40 -9.52 38.36
CA GLN A 174 -3.62 -10.44 39.22
C GLN A 174 -4.52 -11.53 39.81
N GLU A 175 -5.75 -11.19 40.17
CA GLU A 175 -6.77 -12.14 40.61
C GLU A 175 -7.06 -13.24 39.59
N ASP A 176 -7.15 -12.93 38.30
CA ASP A 176 -7.38 -13.89 37.21
C ASP A 176 -6.17 -14.79 36.97
N LEU A 177 -4.96 -14.26 37.14
CA LEU A 177 -3.70 -15.00 37.01
C LEU A 177 -3.45 -15.93 38.20
N LEU A 178 -3.91 -15.54 39.38
CA LEU A 178 -3.78 -16.31 40.62
C LEU A 178 -4.89 -17.36 40.79
N ARG A 179 -5.95 -17.34 39.95
CA ARG A 179 -6.93 -18.42 39.99
C ARG A 179 -6.24 -19.72 39.56
N PRO A 180 -6.20 -20.76 40.43
CA PRO A 180 -5.68 -22.04 40.01
C PRO A 180 -6.53 -22.52 38.82
N ARG A 181 -5.88 -22.93 37.72
CA ARG A 181 -6.56 -23.55 36.58
C ARG A 181 -7.26 -24.81 37.07
N ILE A 182 -8.54 -24.71 37.43
CA ILE A 182 -9.35 -25.87 37.76
C ILE A 182 -9.58 -26.60 36.45
N ALA A 183 -8.84 -27.70 36.24
CA ALA A 183 -9.03 -28.54 35.07
C ALA A 183 -10.46 -29.12 35.12
N PRO A 184 -11.26 -28.99 34.03
CA PRO A 184 -12.55 -29.67 33.98
C PRO A 184 -12.32 -31.19 34.02
N ARG A 185 -13.04 -31.87 34.92
CA ARG A 185 -13.05 -33.34 35.05
C ARG A 185 -13.73 -33.99 33.86
#